data_AF-C9LU49-F1
#
_entry.id   AF-C9LU49-F1
#
_cell.length_a   1.000
_cell.length_b   1.000
_cell.length_c   1.000
_cell.angle_alpha   90.00
_cell.angle_beta   90.00
_cell.angle_gamma   90.00
#
_symmetry.space_group_name_H-M   'P 1'
#
loop_
_entity.id
_entity.type
_entity.pdbx_description
1 polymer ?
#
loop_
_entity_poly.entity_id
_entity_poly.type
_entity_poly.pdbx_seq_one_letter_code
_entity_poly.pdbx_strand_id
1 'polypeptide(L)'
;MLEVNNMHTVLTYLHNLKKIPSLEPHIISLYNDFPKLAAIYTSDMVVVKEDDFRGFYSRLEKISIKCDAILELAESILPQEVENTISIKLPVEIGLSEIGLLAKDFSAFFDVLFSSPKLKECGSVKFYGVEAGSSWLYLLVPVSAMKIVNIIVDGIYDIYNSYLKIQHTKADLEKINLKNKMLCDLKDVHHSLCVSAIQCINKNQELDLDAESEAKLSRNLENIIKLFNAGVRIYPSLAAPTEERNKTNEMISHIENLLTDINKPALPEASDQEMISDDDADTDD
;
A
#
# COMPACT_ATOMS: atom_id res chain seq x y z
N MET A 1 -29.56 -3.79 -38.89
CA MET A 1 -28.90 -2.92 -37.90
C MET A 1 -29.40 -3.34 -36.54
N LEU A 2 -28.54 -3.34 -35.53
CA LEU A 2 -28.85 -3.75 -34.16
C LEU A 2 -28.76 -2.55 -33.23
N GLU A 3 -29.63 -2.53 -32.25
CA GLU A 3 -29.65 -1.55 -31.16
C GLU A 3 -28.90 -2.13 -29.98
N VAL A 4 -27.82 -1.47 -29.56
CA VAL A 4 -26.97 -1.93 -28.45
C VAL A 4 -27.05 -0.93 -27.30
N ASN A 5 -27.54 -1.42 -26.16
CA ASN A 5 -27.59 -0.67 -24.91
C ASN A 5 -26.34 -0.94 -24.07
N ASN A 6 -26.06 -0.08 -23.08
CA ASN A 6 -24.97 -0.27 -22.10
C ASN A 6 -23.55 -0.31 -22.68
N MET A 7 -23.34 0.19 -23.90
CA MET A 7 -22.01 0.22 -24.52
C MET A 7 -20.99 0.98 -23.67
N HIS A 8 -21.42 2.08 -23.03
CA HIS A 8 -20.58 2.84 -22.11
C HIS A 8 -20.06 1.98 -20.94
N THR A 9 -20.93 1.20 -20.31
CA THR A 9 -20.57 0.28 -19.21
C THR A 9 -19.54 -0.76 -19.66
N VAL A 10 -19.73 -1.35 -20.84
CA VAL A 10 -18.78 -2.32 -21.42
C VAL A 10 -17.41 -1.68 -21.65
N LEU A 11 -17.37 -0.48 -22.22
CA LEU A 11 -16.12 0.25 -22.47
C LEU A 11 -15.39 0.57 -21.16
N THR A 12 -16.12 0.94 -20.11
CA THR A 12 -15.57 1.18 -18.76
C THR A 12 -14.97 -0.10 -18.17
N TYR A 13 -15.63 -1.25 -18.29
CA TYR A 13 -15.06 -2.51 -17.82
C TYR A 13 -13.84 -2.94 -18.62
N LEU A 14 -13.86 -2.78 -19.94
CA LEU A 14 -12.69 -3.03 -20.79
C LEU A 14 -11.51 -2.12 -20.40
N HIS A 15 -11.77 -0.86 -20.06
CA HIS A 15 -10.74 0.06 -19.61
C HIS A 15 -10.09 -0.43 -18.31
N ASN A 16 -10.88 -0.96 -17.36
CA ASN A 16 -10.36 -1.54 -16.13
C ASN A 16 -9.54 -2.82 -16.39
N LEU A 17 -10.03 -3.71 -17.26
CA LEU A 17 -9.33 -4.95 -17.63
C LEU A 17 -8.01 -4.68 -18.36
N LYS A 18 -7.85 -3.54 -19.03
CA LYS A 18 -6.61 -3.12 -19.69
C LYS A 18 -5.42 -3.06 -18.70
N LYS A 19 -5.67 -2.88 -17.40
CA LYS A 19 -4.63 -2.89 -16.38
C LYS A 19 -3.93 -4.25 -16.24
N ILE A 20 -4.53 -5.33 -16.75
CA ILE A 20 -3.94 -6.67 -16.75
C ILE A 20 -3.07 -6.82 -18.02
N PRO A 21 -1.74 -6.96 -17.89
CA PRO A 21 -0.82 -6.94 -19.04
C PRO A 21 -1.12 -7.99 -20.11
N SER A 22 -1.58 -9.18 -19.70
CA SER A 22 -1.93 -10.27 -20.62
C SER A 22 -3.21 -10.02 -21.43
N LEU A 23 -4.08 -9.11 -20.97
CA LEU A 23 -5.34 -8.74 -21.64
C LEU A 23 -5.19 -7.47 -22.48
N GLU A 24 -4.25 -6.59 -22.12
CA GLU A 24 -4.06 -5.28 -22.76
C GLU A 24 -3.99 -5.34 -24.29
N PRO A 25 -3.18 -6.22 -24.94
CA PRO A 25 -3.10 -6.27 -26.40
C PRO A 25 -4.44 -6.62 -27.07
N HIS A 26 -5.22 -7.48 -26.41
CA HIS A 26 -6.53 -7.92 -26.91
C HIS A 26 -7.58 -6.80 -26.81
N ILE A 27 -7.53 -6.03 -25.72
CA ILE A 27 -8.42 -4.89 -25.48
C ILE A 27 -8.07 -3.73 -26.42
N ILE A 28 -6.78 -3.44 -26.61
CA ILE A 28 -6.33 -2.42 -27.58
C ILE A 28 -6.77 -2.79 -29.00
N SER A 29 -6.61 -4.06 -29.40
CA SER A 29 -7.11 -4.52 -30.71
C SER A 29 -8.62 -4.32 -30.85
N LEU A 30 -9.38 -4.59 -29.79
CA LEU A 30 -10.83 -4.38 -29.78
C LEU A 30 -11.19 -2.89 -29.96
N TYR A 31 -10.48 -1.98 -29.29
CA TYR A 31 -10.69 -0.53 -29.47
C TYR A 31 -10.29 -0.01 -30.85
N ASN A 32 -9.22 -0.53 -31.45
CA ASN A 32 -8.78 -0.12 -32.79
C ASN A 32 -9.74 -0.56 -33.90
N ASP A 33 -10.47 -1.65 -33.68
CA ASP A 33 -11.47 -2.17 -34.61
C ASP A 33 -12.88 -1.58 -34.35
N PHE A 34 -13.09 -0.96 -33.18
CA PHE A 34 -14.31 -0.26 -32.76
C PHE A 34 -14.76 0.94 -33.64
N PRO A 35 -13.91 1.68 -34.38
CA PRO A 35 -14.33 2.86 -35.16
C PRO A 35 -15.20 2.57 -36.40
N LYS A 36 -15.59 1.31 -36.64
CA LYS A 36 -16.47 0.94 -37.77
C LYS A 36 -17.93 0.71 -37.39
N LEU A 37 -18.26 0.80 -36.10
CA LEU A 37 -19.64 0.85 -35.64
C LEU A 37 -20.23 2.21 -36.04
N ALA A 38 -20.92 2.25 -37.18
CA ALA A 38 -21.59 3.43 -37.72
C ALA A 38 -22.73 3.87 -36.78
N ALA A 39 -22.39 4.55 -35.70
CA ALA A 39 -23.33 4.92 -34.64
C ALA A 39 -23.91 6.32 -34.87
N ILE A 40 -25.23 6.38 -35.00
CA ILE A 40 -25.98 7.55 -34.55
C ILE A 40 -25.92 7.48 -33.02
N TYR A 41 -25.11 8.35 -32.42
CA TYR A 41 -24.93 8.41 -30.97
C TYR A 41 -26.14 9.10 -30.33
N THR A 42 -26.86 8.39 -29.46
CA THR A 42 -27.55 9.00 -28.33
C THR A 42 -26.86 8.54 -27.05
N SER A 43 -27.14 9.18 -25.90
CA SER A 43 -26.47 8.92 -24.61
C SER A 43 -26.52 7.45 -24.18
N ASP A 44 -27.51 6.69 -24.63
CA ASP A 44 -27.84 5.37 -24.09
C ASP A 44 -27.85 4.24 -25.13
N MET A 45 -27.65 4.58 -26.41
CA MET A 45 -27.95 3.67 -27.52
C MET A 45 -26.96 3.84 -28.67
N VAL A 46 -26.47 2.70 -29.16
CA VAL A 46 -25.57 2.63 -30.32
C VAL A 46 -26.22 1.73 -31.37
N VAL A 47 -26.50 2.31 -32.55
CA VAL A 47 -26.98 1.53 -33.71
C VAL A 47 -25.78 1.04 -34.50
N VAL A 48 -25.72 -0.27 -34.77
CA VAL A 48 -24.56 -0.91 -35.38
C VAL A 48 -24.96 -1.90 -36.47
N LYS A 49 -24.06 -2.19 -37.42
CA LYS A 49 -24.30 -3.29 -38.36
C LYS A 49 -24.18 -4.62 -37.64
N GLU A 50 -24.95 -5.59 -38.09
CA GLU A 50 -25.03 -6.91 -37.45
C GLU A 50 -23.69 -7.65 -37.52
N ASP A 51 -22.99 -7.61 -38.66
CA ASP A 51 -21.67 -8.24 -38.81
C ASP A 51 -20.61 -7.60 -37.91
N ASP A 52 -20.63 -6.26 -37.79
CA ASP A 52 -19.70 -5.53 -36.90
C ASP A 52 -19.97 -5.87 -35.43
N PHE A 53 -21.25 -5.99 -35.04
CA PHE A 53 -21.64 -6.42 -33.70
C PHE A 53 -21.20 -7.85 -33.40
N ARG A 54 -21.41 -8.80 -34.33
CA ARG A 54 -20.97 -10.19 -34.17
C ARG A 54 -19.45 -10.29 -34.03
N GLY A 55 -18.70 -9.51 -34.81
CA GLY A 55 -17.24 -9.43 -34.70
C GLY A 55 -16.77 -8.88 -33.35
N PHE A 56 -17.44 -7.83 -32.86
CA PHE A 56 -17.19 -7.26 -31.53
C PHE A 56 -17.50 -8.26 -30.42
N TYR A 57 -18.68 -8.89 -30.46
CA TYR A 57 -19.13 -9.86 -29.46
C TYR A 57 -18.20 -11.08 -29.38
N SER A 58 -17.77 -11.64 -30.51
CA SER A 58 -16.81 -12.77 -30.52
C SER A 58 -15.46 -12.41 -29.88
N ARG A 59 -15.03 -11.16 -29.95
CA ARG A 59 -13.80 -10.70 -29.27
C ARG A 59 -14.02 -10.49 -27.79
N LEU A 60 -15.17 -9.97 -27.39
CA LEU A 60 -15.57 -9.90 -25.98
C LEU A 60 -15.60 -11.29 -25.35
N GLU A 61 -16.15 -12.29 -26.04
CA GLU A 61 -16.17 -13.68 -25.59
C GLU A 61 -14.75 -14.23 -25.38
N LYS A 62 -13.82 -13.95 -26.30
CA LYS A 62 -12.40 -14.32 -26.13
C LYS A 62 -11.75 -13.65 -24.92
N ILE A 63 -12.07 -12.38 -24.65
CA ILE A 63 -11.59 -11.68 -23.45
C ILE A 63 -12.18 -12.32 -22.20
N SER A 64 -13.48 -12.65 -22.21
CA SER A 64 -14.16 -13.34 -21.10
C SER A 64 -13.48 -14.67 -20.78
N ILE A 65 -13.25 -15.52 -21.79
CA ILE A 65 -12.57 -16.81 -21.61
C ILE A 65 -11.16 -16.63 -21.01
N LYS A 66 -10.43 -15.58 -21.43
CA LYS A 66 -9.12 -15.27 -20.86
C LYS A 66 -9.22 -14.79 -19.42
N CYS A 67 -10.24 -14.00 -19.07
CA CYS A 67 -10.51 -13.62 -17.69
C CYS A 67 -10.81 -14.85 -16.83
N ASP A 68 -11.66 -15.75 -17.30
CA ASP A 68 -12.00 -16.99 -16.59
C ASP A 68 -10.75 -17.85 -16.37
N ALA A 69 -9.91 -18.02 -17.39
CA ALA A 69 -8.65 -18.75 -17.26
C ALA A 69 -7.66 -18.09 -16.28
N ILE A 70 -7.61 -16.76 -16.23
CA ILE A 70 -6.81 -16.01 -15.25
C ILE A 70 -7.34 -16.23 -13.84
N LEU A 71 -8.66 -16.19 -13.66
CA LEU A 71 -9.31 -16.41 -12.37
C LEU A 71 -9.09 -17.85 -11.90
N GLU A 72 -9.32 -18.86 -12.74
CA GLU A 72 -9.07 -20.26 -12.40
C GLU A 72 -7.60 -20.50 -12.01
N LEU A 73 -6.66 -19.91 -12.77
CA LEU A 73 -5.24 -19.99 -12.43
C LEU A 73 -4.96 -19.33 -11.09
N ALA A 74 -5.45 -18.11 -10.87
CA ALA A 74 -5.27 -17.37 -9.63
C ALA A 74 -5.84 -18.15 -8.43
N GLU A 75 -7.06 -18.67 -8.52
CA GLU A 75 -7.71 -19.49 -7.49
C GLU A 75 -6.95 -20.79 -7.21
N SER A 76 -6.23 -21.33 -8.18
CA SER A 76 -5.44 -22.56 -8.01
C SER A 76 -4.08 -22.35 -7.33
N ILE A 77 -3.51 -21.14 -7.42
CA ILE A 77 -2.14 -20.83 -6.92
C ILE A 77 -2.13 -19.91 -5.70
N LEU A 78 -3.16 -19.06 -5.56
CA LEU A 78 -3.26 -18.13 -4.45
C LEU A 78 -3.93 -18.83 -3.27
N PRO A 79 -3.41 -18.63 -2.04
CA PRO A 79 -4.10 -19.11 -0.86
C PRO A 79 -5.48 -18.42 -0.75
N GLN A 80 -6.53 -19.18 -0.44
CA GLN A 80 -7.86 -18.62 -0.25
C GLN A 80 -7.89 -17.73 0.99
N GLU A 81 -7.74 -16.42 0.81
CA GLU A 81 -7.77 -15.48 1.92
C GLU A 81 -9.14 -15.53 2.63
N VAL A 82 -9.10 -15.77 3.94
CA VAL A 82 -10.25 -15.65 4.84
C VAL A 82 -10.23 -14.29 5.52
N GLU A 83 -11.38 -13.80 6.00
CA GLU A 83 -11.54 -12.46 6.57
C GLU A 83 -10.52 -12.15 7.68
N ASN A 84 -10.17 -13.14 8.49
CA ASN A 84 -9.22 -13.03 9.60
C ASN A 84 -7.74 -13.26 9.19
N THR A 85 -7.41 -12.95 7.93
CA THR A 85 -6.04 -13.00 7.40
C THR A 85 -5.44 -11.61 7.40
N ILE A 86 -4.14 -11.53 7.71
CA ILE A 86 -3.34 -10.33 7.53
C ILE A 86 -2.27 -10.62 6.48
N SER A 87 -2.17 -9.72 5.51
CA SER A 87 -1.28 -9.84 4.36
C SER A 87 -0.12 -8.89 4.51
N ILE A 88 1.10 -9.42 4.61
CA ILE A 88 2.33 -8.64 4.81
C ILE A 88 3.10 -8.63 3.49
N LYS A 89 3.23 -7.45 2.90
CA LYS A 89 4.05 -7.22 1.71
C LYS A 89 5.49 -6.96 2.14
N LEU A 90 6.41 -7.80 1.70
CA LEU A 90 7.85 -7.67 1.89
C LEU A 90 8.43 -6.75 0.81
N PRO A 91 9.56 -6.06 1.07
CA PRO A 91 10.26 -5.30 0.05
C PRO A 91 10.81 -6.22 -1.06
N VAL A 92 10.98 -5.65 -2.25
CA VAL A 92 11.36 -6.39 -3.48
C VAL A 92 12.75 -7.02 -3.36
N GLU A 93 13.66 -6.37 -2.64
CA GLU A 93 15.04 -6.82 -2.42
C GLU A 93 15.27 -7.07 -0.93
N ILE A 94 14.65 -8.13 -0.37
CA ILE A 94 14.86 -8.55 1.02
C ILE A 94 15.88 -9.69 1.11
N GLY A 95 16.88 -9.55 1.97
CA GLY A 95 17.84 -10.61 2.26
C GLY A 95 17.23 -11.73 3.08
N LEU A 96 17.70 -12.97 2.91
CA LEU A 96 17.18 -14.12 3.68
C LEU A 96 17.31 -13.94 5.20
N SER A 97 18.39 -13.31 5.67
CA SER A 97 18.59 -12.98 7.09
C SER A 97 17.54 -12.00 7.61
N GLU A 98 17.09 -11.08 6.76
CA GLU A 98 16.09 -10.07 7.11
C GLU A 98 14.69 -10.67 7.18
N ILE A 99 14.38 -11.66 6.33
CA ILE A 99 13.14 -12.45 6.45
C ILE A 99 13.09 -13.15 7.82
N GLY A 100 14.20 -13.75 8.25
CA GLY A 100 14.29 -14.39 9.57
C GLY A 100 14.08 -13.43 10.72
N LEU A 101 14.63 -12.20 10.62
CA LEU A 101 14.41 -11.15 11.61
C LEU A 101 12.95 -10.67 11.62
N LEU A 102 12.36 -10.47 10.45
CA LEU A 102 10.95 -10.08 10.31
C LEU A 102 10.02 -11.10 10.97
N ALA A 103 10.19 -12.39 10.65
CA ALA A 103 9.39 -13.45 11.25
C ALA A 103 9.56 -13.48 12.78
N LYS A 104 10.78 -13.26 13.27
CA LYS A 104 11.08 -13.19 14.71
C LYS A 104 10.40 -11.99 15.38
N ASP A 105 10.45 -10.81 14.77
CA ASP A 105 9.86 -9.58 15.32
C ASP A 105 8.34 -9.67 15.37
N PHE A 106 7.70 -10.18 14.31
CA PHE A 106 6.25 -10.43 14.31
C PHE A 106 5.86 -11.51 15.33
N SER A 107 6.62 -12.62 15.43
CA SER A 107 6.35 -13.65 16.44
C SER A 107 6.42 -13.05 17.85
N ALA A 108 7.51 -12.35 18.18
CA ALA A 108 7.68 -11.75 19.49
C ALA A 108 6.58 -10.72 19.82
N PHE A 109 6.16 -9.93 18.82
CA PHE A 109 5.04 -9.00 18.97
C PHE A 109 3.75 -9.72 19.33
N PHE A 110 3.36 -10.72 18.53
CA PHE A 110 2.12 -11.45 18.76
C PHE A 110 2.18 -12.30 20.03
N ASP A 111 3.31 -12.90 20.37
CA ASP A 111 3.47 -13.69 21.60
C ASP A 111 3.18 -12.83 22.85
N VAL A 112 3.69 -11.60 22.88
CA VAL A 112 3.42 -10.67 23.98
C VAL A 112 1.97 -10.19 23.94
N LEU A 113 1.44 -9.85 22.77
CA LEU A 113 0.04 -9.41 22.64
C LEU A 113 -0.94 -10.50 23.13
N PHE A 114 -0.72 -11.74 22.72
CA PHE A 114 -1.54 -12.89 23.08
C PHE A 114 -1.25 -13.43 24.49
N SER A 115 -0.22 -12.94 25.19
CA SER A 115 -0.09 -13.19 26.63
C SER A 115 -1.07 -12.37 27.49
N SER A 116 -1.73 -11.36 26.91
CA SER A 116 -2.74 -10.57 27.62
C SER A 116 -3.89 -11.44 28.13
N PRO A 117 -4.43 -11.19 29.35
CA PRO A 117 -5.59 -11.90 29.87
C PRO A 117 -6.77 -12.00 28.89
N LYS A 118 -6.99 -10.95 28.09
CA LYS A 118 -8.08 -10.87 27.11
C LYS A 118 -7.86 -11.73 25.87
N LEU A 119 -6.61 -11.93 25.43
CA LEU A 119 -6.30 -12.62 24.19
C LEU A 119 -5.71 -14.02 24.37
N LYS A 120 -5.23 -14.37 25.58
CA LYS A 120 -4.59 -15.68 25.84
C LYS A 120 -5.46 -16.89 25.47
N GLU A 121 -6.78 -16.76 25.59
CA GLU A 121 -7.72 -17.84 25.27
C GLU A 121 -8.18 -17.82 23.80
N CYS A 122 -7.84 -16.76 23.07
CA CYS A 122 -8.18 -16.63 21.65
C CYS A 122 -7.32 -17.53 20.74
N GLY A 123 -6.20 -18.07 21.26
CA GLY A 123 -5.27 -18.90 20.49
C GLY A 123 -4.01 -18.13 20.11
N SER A 124 -3.42 -18.43 18.95
CA SER A 124 -2.20 -17.79 18.47
C SER A 124 -2.29 -17.45 16.98
N VAL A 125 -1.54 -16.44 16.57
CA VAL A 125 -1.34 -16.13 15.15
C VAL A 125 -0.53 -17.23 14.49
N LYS A 126 -0.98 -17.70 13.33
CA LYS A 126 -0.33 -18.79 12.60
C LYS A 126 0.12 -18.32 11.23
N PHE A 127 1.24 -18.86 10.78
CA PHE A 127 1.60 -18.76 9.37
C PHE A 127 0.55 -19.47 8.52
N TYR A 128 -0.03 -18.74 7.56
CA TYR A 128 -1.07 -19.25 6.67
C TYR A 128 -0.49 -19.69 5.33
N GLY A 129 0.43 -18.89 4.78
CA GLY A 129 1.07 -19.18 3.51
C GLY A 129 1.88 -18.02 2.97
N VAL A 130 2.42 -18.24 1.77
CA VAL A 130 3.03 -17.21 0.93
C VAL A 130 2.38 -17.27 -0.44
N GLU A 131 2.32 -16.16 -1.14
CA GLU A 131 1.89 -16.15 -2.54
C GLU A 131 3.08 -16.56 -3.42
N ALA A 132 2.85 -17.57 -4.28
CA ALA A 132 3.89 -18.09 -5.14
C ALA A 132 4.34 -17.04 -6.17
N GLY A 133 5.65 -16.75 -6.21
CA GLY A 133 6.21 -15.80 -7.17
C GLY A 133 6.02 -14.34 -6.79
N SER A 134 5.61 -14.05 -5.55
CA SER A 134 5.50 -12.69 -5.04
C SER A 134 6.18 -12.53 -3.67
N SER A 135 6.18 -11.31 -3.16
CA SER A 135 6.76 -10.95 -1.86
C SER A 135 5.70 -10.86 -0.75
N TRP A 136 4.63 -11.66 -0.82
CA TRP A 136 3.52 -11.61 0.15
C TRP A 136 3.55 -12.79 1.13
N LEU A 137 3.37 -12.45 2.41
CA LEU A 137 3.30 -13.36 3.55
C LEU A 137 1.92 -13.25 4.20
N TYR A 138 1.25 -14.37 4.43
CA TYR A 138 -0.09 -14.41 5.04
C TYR A 138 -0.04 -14.97 6.45
N LEU A 139 -0.66 -14.25 7.38
CA LEU A 139 -0.83 -14.66 8.77
C LEU A 139 -2.31 -14.83 9.08
N LEU A 140 -2.68 -15.97 9.67
CA LEU A 140 -4.01 -16.24 10.17
C LEU A 140 -4.12 -15.80 11.62
N VAL A 141 -5.00 -14.84 11.89
CA VAL A 141 -5.27 -14.31 13.23
C VAL A 141 -6.56 -14.94 13.77
N PRO A 142 -6.66 -15.32 15.05
CA PRO A 142 -7.94 -15.74 15.61
C PRO A 142 -9.03 -14.67 15.43
N VAL A 143 -10.22 -15.09 14.97
CA VAL A 143 -11.34 -14.17 14.65
C VAL A 143 -11.68 -13.26 15.83
N SER A 144 -11.66 -13.79 17.05
CA SER A 144 -11.93 -13.04 18.29
C SER A 144 -10.89 -11.95 18.60
N ALA A 145 -9.68 -12.05 18.04
CA ALA A 145 -8.61 -11.08 18.21
C ALA A 145 -8.53 -10.06 17.06
N MET A 146 -9.23 -10.29 15.93
CA MET A 146 -9.05 -9.51 14.70
C MET A 146 -9.29 -8.02 14.88
N LYS A 147 -10.32 -7.63 15.65
CA LYS A 147 -10.61 -6.22 15.94
C LYS A 147 -9.43 -5.52 16.64
N ILE A 148 -8.79 -6.19 17.60
CA ILE A 148 -7.65 -5.63 18.32
C ILE A 148 -6.43 -5.54 17.40
N VAL A 149 -6.21 -6.56 16.56
CA VAL A 149 -5.11 -6.53 15.60
C VAL A 149 -5.30 -5.43 14.56
N ASN A 150 -6.52 -5.20 14.05
CA ASN A 150 -6.81 -4.08 13.15
C ASN A 150 -6.51 -2.72 13.81
N ILE A 151 -6.89 -2.52 15.08
CA ILE A 151 -6.56 -1.30 15.84
C ILE A 151 -5.04 -1.11 15.97
N ILE A 152 -4.30 -2.20 16.16
CA ILE A 152 -2.84 -2.16 16.23
C ILE A 152 -2.24 -1.80 14.86
N VAL A 153 -2.75 -2.39 13.78
CA VAL A 153 -2.29 -2.09 12.41
C VAL A 153 -2.55 -0.63 12.06
N ASP A 154 -3.72 -0.09 12.40
CA ASP A 154 -4.02 1.34 12.29
C ASP A 154 -3.00 2.18 13.09
N GLY A 155 -2.74 1.79 14.34
CA GLY A 155 -1.75 2.45 15.19
C GLY A 155 -0.34 2.42 14.63
N ILE A 156 0.06 1.32 13.98
CA ILE A 156 1.36 1.19 13.27
C ILE A 156 1.45 2.26 12.18
N TYR A 157 0.40 2.40 11.36
CA TYR A 157 0.37 3.41 10.29
C TYR A 157 0.39 4.84 10.83
N ASP A 158 -0.35 5.12 11.91
CA ASP A 158 -0.39 6.44 12.54
C ASP A 158 0.96 6.85 13.16
N ILE A 159 1.63 5.92 13.84
CA ILE A 159 2.98 6.12 14.38
C ILE A 159 3.94 6.37 13.23
N TYR A 160 3.89 5.56 12.18
CA TYR A 160 4.80 5.68 11.05
C TYR A 160 4.62 7.02 10.31
N ASN A 161 3.38 7.44 10.08
CA ASN A 161 3.07 8.75 9.52
C ASN A 161 3.62 9.90 10.39
N SER A 162 3.42 9.81 11.71
CA SER A 162 3.93 10.81 12.65
C SER A 162 5.46 10.87 12.64
N TYR A 163 6.11 9.71 12.61
CA TYR A 163 7.56 9.58 12.50
C TYR A 163 8.10 10.26 11.23
N LEU A 164 7.49 9.98 10.07
CA LEU A 164 7.90 10.57 8.78
C LEU A 164 7.72 12.10 8.76
N LYS A 165 6.62 12.62 9.31
CA LYS A 165 6.38 14.07 9.41
C LYS A 165 7.44 14.77 10.27
N ILE A 166 7.83 14.15 11.38
CA ILE A 166 8.87 14.69 12.27
C ILE A 166 10.23 14.65 11.58
N GLN A 167 10.54 13.55 10.88
CA GLN A 167 11.76 13.43 10.07
C GLN A 167 11.83 14.52 8.98
N HIS A 168 10.74 14.74 8.24
CA HIS A 168 10.67 15.79 7.23
C HIS A 168 10.87 17.19 7.83
N THR A 169 10.16 17.50 8.92
CA THR A 169 10.28 18.79 9.62
C THR A 169 11.72 19.03 10.09
N LYS A 170 12.38 17.98 10.60
CA LYS A 170 13.80 18.06 10.98
C LYS A 170 14.70 18.38 9.78
N ALA A 171 14.50 17.70 8.66
CA ALA A 171 15.28 17.94 7.44
C ALA A 171 15.09 19.38 6.93
N ASP A 172 13.88 19.94 6.99
CA ASP A 172 13.61 21.32 6.59
C ASP A 172 14.29 22.34 7.52
N LEU A 173 14.23 22.11 8.83
CA LEU A 173 14.91 22.97 9.82
C LEU A 173 16.44 22.97 9.65
N GLU A 174 17.01 21.82 9.30
CA GLU A 174 18.43 21.69 8.97
C GLU A 174 18.80 22.49 7.71
N LYS A 175 17.95 22.45 6.66
CA LYS A 175 18.18 23.25 5.43
C LYS A 175 18.20 24.75 5.68
N ILE A 176 17.32 25.26 6.54
CA ILE A 176 17.26 26.71 6.83
C ILE A 176 18.30 27.17 7.87
N ASN A 177 19.31 26.34 8.18
CA ASN A 177 20.37 26.59 9.17
C ASN A 177 19.85 27.01 10.57
N LEU A 178 18.59 26.72 10.86
CA LEU A 178 17.99 27.05 12.14
C LEU A 178 18.34 25.93 13.10
N LYS A 179 19.53 26.03 13.71
CA LYS A 179 19.96 25.14 14.80
C LYS A 179 19.11 25.40 16.04
N ASN A 180 17.89 24.89 16.02
CA ASN A 180 17.04 24.93 17.19
C ASN A 180 17.55 23.89 18.19
N LYS A 181 17.86 24.32 19.42
CA LYS A 181 18.30 23.45 20.53
C LYS A 181 17.21 22.45 20.96
N MET A 182 16.01 22.58 20.38
CA MET A 182 14.78 21.80 20.60
C MET A 182 14.60 20.61 19.64
N LEU A 183 15.58 20.27 18.80
CA LEU A 183 15.51 19.07 17.97
C LEU A 183 15.60 17.82 18.87
N CYS A 184 14.43 17.28 19.24
CA CYS A 184 14.34 15.99 19.94
C CYS A 184 15.05 14.89 19.14
N ASP A 185 15.70 13.96 19.83
CA ASP A 185 16.23 12.77 19.18
C ASP A 185 15.07 12.00 18.55
N LEU A 186 15.17 11.75 17.24
CA LEU A 186 14.15 11.04 16.48
C LEU A 186 13.93 9.63 17.04
N LYS A 187 14.95 9.04 17.66
CA LYS A 187 14.86 7.77 18.36
C LYS A 187 13.97 7.87 19.61
N ASP A 188 14.12 8.92 20.41
CA ASP A 188 13.32 9.13 21.62
C ASP A 188 11.87 9.44 21.28
N VAL A 189 11.63 10.21 20.22
CA VAL A 189 10.30 10.45 19.66
C VAL A 189 9.64 9.14 19.22
N HIS A 190 10.36 8.32 18.44
CA HIS A 190 9.84 7.04 17.95
C HIS A 190 9.47 6.11 19.11
N HIS A 191 10.34 5.98 20.11
CA HIS A 191 10.07 5.23 21.34
C HIS A 191 8.82 5.75 22.06
N SER A 192 8.73 7.07 22.26
CA SER A 192 7.60 7.71 22.96
C SER A 192 6.26 7.52 22.26
N LEU A 193 6.25 7.57 20.91
CA LEU A 193 5.06 7.30 20.11
C LEU A 193 4.59 5.85 20.29
N CYS A 194 5.52 4.88 20.26
CA CYS A 194 5.19 3.46 20.45
C CYS A 194 4.65 3.19 21.86
N VAL A 195 5.30 3.72 22.90
CA VAL A 195 4.85 3.59 24.30
C VAL A 195 3.45 4.19 24.47
N SER A 196 3.23 5.41 23.97
CA SER A 196 1.94 6.09 24.09
C SER A 196 0.82 5.33 23.37
N ALA A 197 1.11 4.78 22.18
CA ALA A 197 0.14 3.99 21.43
C ALA A 197 -0.22 2.69 22.14
N ILE A 198 0.77 1.94 22.65
CA ILE A 198 0.52 0.71 23.39
C ILE A 198 -0.24 0.99 24.70
N GLN A 199 0.09 2.06 25.42
CA GLN A 199 -0.65 2.48 26.62
C GLN A 199 -2.12 2.78 26.31
N CYS A 200 -2.35 3.51 25.22
CA CYS A 200 -3.70 3.84 24.75
C CYS A 200 -4.48 2.57 24.39
N ILE A 201 -3.86 1.63 23.67
CA ILE A 201 -4.48 0.36 23.27
C ILE A 201 -4.74 -0.52 24.50
N ASN A 202 -3.76 -0.69 25.39
CA ASN A 202 -3.88 -1.48 26.62
C ASN A 202 -5.08 -1.00 27.46
N LYS A 203 -5.21 0.32 27.62
CA LYS A 203 -6.30 0.95 28.36
C LYS A 203 -7.65 0.86 27.63
N ASN A 204 -7.72 1.26 26.37
CA ASN A 204 -8.98 1.37 25.64
C ASN A 204 -9.55 0.02 25.21
N GLN A 205 -8.68 -0.97 25.00
CA GLN A 205 -9.07 -2.34 24.67
C GLN A 205 -9.07 -3.25 25.89
N GLU A 206 -8.82 -2.73 27.10
CA GLU A 206 -8.82 -3.50 28.36
C GLU A 206 -8.01 -4.80 28.22
N LEU A 207 -6.77 -4.68 27.72
CA LEU A 207 -5.90 -5.85 27.53
C LEU A 207 -5.35 -6.37 28.86
N ASP A 208 -5.33 -5.53 29.90
CA ASP A 208 -4.78 -5.85 31.23
C ASP A 208 -3.31 -6.33 31.16
N LEU A 209 -2.51 -5.74 30.27
CA LEU A 209 -1.07 -5.97 30.24
C LEU A 209 -0.41 -5.30 31.44
N ASP A 210 0.47 -6.04 32.12
CA ASP A 210 1.36 -5.48 33.14
C ASP A 210 2.41 -4.54 32.51
N ALA A 211 3.09 -3.74 33.34
CA ALA A 211 4.06 -2.76 32.87
C ALA A 211 5.27 -3.37 32.13
N GLU A 212 5.68 -4.60 32.47
CA GLU A 212 6.76 -5.30 31.78
C GLU A 212 6.32 -5.75 30.39
N SER A 213 5.12 -6.34 30.29
CA SER A 213 4.50 -6.77 29.05
C SER A 213 4.22 -5.57 28.12
N GLU A 214 3.74 -4.45 28.67
CA GLU A 214 3.53 -3.20 27.95
C GLU A 214 4.85 -2.65 27.36
N ALA A 215 5.92 -2.65 28.16
CA ALA A 215 7.24 -2.21 27.71
C ALA A 215 7.83 -3.14 26.63
N LYS A 216 7.63 -4.46 26.76
CA LYS A 216 8.04 -5.44 25.74
C LYS A 216 7.27 -5.22 24.43
N LEU A 217 5.96 -5.04 24.52
CA LEU A 217 5.11 -4.83 23.34
C LEU A 217 5.48 -3.53 22.62
N SER A 218 5.78 -2.46 23.37
CA SER A 218 6.24 -1.18 22.82
C SER A 218 7.56 -1.32 22.06
N ARG A 219 8.54 -2.06 22.60
CA ARG A 219 9.81 -2.34 21.92
C ARG A 219 9.63 -3.19 20.67
N ASN A 220 8.74 -4.18 20.72
CA ASN A 220 8.44 -5.01 19.55
C ASN A 220 7.76 -4.17 18.46
N LEU A 221 6.87 -3.25 18.85
CA LEU A 221 6.24 -2.30 17.93
C LEU A 221 7.26 -1.39 17.24
N GLU A 222 8.25 -0.87 17.97
CA GLU A 222 9.35 -0.10 17.35
C GLU A 222 10.12 -0.91 16.29
N ASN A 223 10.33 -2.21 16.52
CA ASN A 223 10.99 -3.05 15.54
C ASN A 223 10.12 -3.23 14.29
N ILE A 224 8.82 -3.44 14.46
CA ILE A 224 7.86 -3.48 13.33
C ILE A 224 7.89 -2.17 12.54
N ILE A 225 7.90 -1.02 13.20
CA ILE A 225 7.97 0.29 12.53
C ILE A 225 9.29 0.47 11.76
N LYS A 226 10.41 -0.06 12.25
CA LYS A 226 11.68 -0.07 11.48
C LYS A 226 11.55 -0.89 10.20
N LEU A 227 10.80 -1.99 10.21
CA LEU A 227 10.53 -2.77 8.99
C LEU A 227 9.72 -1.96 7.97
N PHE A 228 8.87 -1.03 8.40
CA PHE A 228 8.14 -0.14 7.49
C PHE A 228 9.07 0.83 6.75
N ASN A 229 10.15 1.30 7.40
CA ASN A 229 11.22 2.05 6.73
C ASN A 229 11.97 1.21 5.69
N ALA A 230 12.07 -0.11 5.90
CA ALA A 230 12.64 -1.03 4.93
C ALA A 230 11.66 -1.38 3.78
N GLY A 231 10.43 -0.87 3.80
CA GLY A 231 9.43 -1.08 2.74
C GLY A 231 8.40 -2.16 3.04
N VAL A 232 8.37 -2.72 4.25
CA VAL A 232 7.29 -3.65 4.65
C VAL A 232 5.96 -2.91 4.78
N ARG A 233 4.87 -3.53 4.34
CA ARG A 233 3.51 -3.01 4.49
C ARG A 233 2.57 -4.11 4.97
N ILE A 234 1.57 -3.74 5.75
CA ILE A 234 0.56 -4.66 6.30
C ILE A 234 -0.80 -4.29 5.71
N TYR A 235 -1.49 -5.27 5.16
CA TYR A 235 -2.81 -5.13 4.55
C TYR A 235 -3.80 -6.05 5.26
N PRO A 236 -5.07 -5.62 5.39
CA PRO A 236 -6.13 -6.55 5.73
C PRO A 236 -6.34 -7.58 4.61
N SER A 237 -7.00 -8.68 4.93
CA SER A 237 -7.45 -9.68 3.96
C SER A 237 -8.20 -9.05 2.79
N LEU A 238 -8.05 -9.63 1.59
CA LEU A 238 -8.90 -9.31 0.44
C LEU A 238 -10.37 -9.60 0.71
N ALA A 239 -10.67 -10.53 1.63
CA ALA A 239 -12.02 -10.85 2.10
C ALA A 239 -12.51 -9.91 3.23
N ALA A 240 -11.68 -8.98 3.71
CA ALA A 240 -12.09 -8.00 4.71
C ALA A 240 -13.13 -7.00 4.16
N PRO A 241 -13.94 -6.37 5.04
CA PRO A 241 -14.89 -5.34 4.63
C PRO A 241 -14.23 -4.25 3.77
N THR A 242 -14.92 -3.83 2.70
CA THR A 242 -14.40 -2.82 1.75
C THR A 242 -13.97 -1.53 2.43
N GLU A 243 -14.64 -1.12 3.51
CA GLU A 243 -14.26 0.06 4.29
C GLU A 243 -12.86 -0.09 4.92
N GLU A 244 -12.54 -1.24 5.51
CA GLU A 244 -11.22 -1.50 6.12
C GLU A 244 -10.11 -1.53 5.06
N ARG A 245 -10.39 -2.16 3.90
CA ARG A 245 -9.45 -2.21 2.77
C ARG A 245 -9.19 -0.81 2.22
N ASN A 246 -10.23 -0.01 2.02
CA ASN A 246 -10.11 1.35 1.50
C ASN A 246 -9.33 2.25 2.46
N LYS A 247 -9.66 2.21 3.75
CA LYS A 247 -8.93 2.97 4.79
C LYS A 247 -7.44 2.65 4.78
N THR A 248 -7.10 1.36 4.74
CA THR A 248 -5.68 0.94 4.70
C THR A 248 -4.99 1.41 3.43
N ASN A 249 -5.64 1.29 2.28
CA ASN A 249 -5.10 1.76 1.00
C ASN A 249 -4.87 3.28 0.98
N GLU A 250 -5.77 4.06 1.57
CA GLU A 250 -5.61 5.50 1.73
C GLU A 250 -4.41 5.85 2.62
N MET A 251 -4.25 5.16 3.75
CA MET A 251 -3.09 5.35 4.64
C MET A 251 -1.77 5.03 3.93
N ILE A 252 -1.71 3.92 3.18
CA ILE A 252 -0.52 3.51 2.42
C ILE A 252 -0.20 4.54 1.34
N SER A 253 -1.19 4.96 0.55
CA SER A 253 -1.01 5.98 -0.48
C SER A 253 -0.51 7.30 0.11
N HIS A 254 -1.05 7.73 1.26
CA HIS A 254 -0.57 8.91 1.97
C HIS A 254 0.91 8.79 2.37
N ILE A 255 1.31 7.64 2.92
CA ILE A 255 2.70 7.38 3.31
C ILE A 255 3.63 7.33 2.11
N GLU A 256 3.23 6.70 1.00
CA GLU A 256 4.03 6.64 -0.23
C GLU A 256 4.26 8.04 -0.83
N ASN A 257 3.24 8.91 -0.78
CA ASN A 257 3.37 10.30 -1.18
C ASN A 257 4.37 11.05 -0.28
N LEU A 258 4.26 10.90 1.05
CA LEU A 258 5.21 11.51 2.00
C LEU A 258 6.65 11.04 1.77
N LEU A 259 6.86 9.74 1.55
CA LEU A 259 8.19 9.19 1.24
C LEU A 259 8.74 9.74 -0.08
N THR A 260 7.88 9.91 -1.08
CA THR A 260 8.26 10.52 -2.36
C THR A 260 8.70 11.97 -2.17
N ASP A 261 7.98 12.74 -1.35
CA ASP A 261 8.33 14.13 -1.05
C ASP A 261 9.61 14.26 -0.23
N ILE A 262 9.81 13.38 0.77
CA ILE A 262 11.06 13.32 1.56
C ILE A 262 12.27 13.00 0.68
N ASN A 263 12.11 12.12 -0.31
CA ASN A 263 13.21 11.65 -1.17
C ASN A 263 13.44 12.55 -2.41
N LYS A 264 12.65 13.60 -2.64
CA LYS A 264 12.90 14.53 -3.74
C LYS A 264 14.23 15.25 -3.50
N PRO A 265 15.21 15.16 -4.43
CA PRO A 265 16.44 15.92 -4.32
C PRO A 265 16.11 17.42 -4.33
N ALA A 266 16.75 18.18 -3.42
CA ALA A 266 16.65 19.63 -3.45
C ALA A 266 17.11 20.11 -4.83
N LEU A 267 16.27 20.90 -5.52
CA LEU A 267 16.66 21.56 -6.75
C LEU A 267 17.94 22.36 -6.47
N PRO A 268 18.98 22.27 -7.33
CA PRO A 268 20.14 23.13 -7.17
C PRO A 268 19.66 24.57 -7.19
N GLU A 269 19.99 25.31 -6.13
CA GLU A 269 19.82 26.76 -6.10
C GLU A 269 20.45 27.30 -7.39
N ALA A 270 19.64 27.97 -8.21
CA ALA A 270 20.16 28.69 -9.36
C ALA A 270 21.22 29.64 -8.80
N SER A 271 22.49 29.36 -9.12
CA SER A 271 23.58 30.25 -8.79
C SER A 271 23.29 31.57 -9.50
N ASP A 272 22.86 32.57 -8.74
CA ASP A 272 23.00 33.97 -9.11
C ASP A 272 24.51 34.23 -9.24
N GLN A 273 25.07 33.94 -10.42
CA GLN A 273 26.34 34.50 -10.81
C GLN A 273 26.07 35.91 -11.29
N GLU A 274 26.29 36.83 -10.36
CA GLU A 274 26.50 38.24 -10.55
C GLU A 274 27.43 38.55 -11.73
N MET A 275 27.00 39.56 -12.49
CA MET A 275 27.80 40.62 -13.08
C MET A 275 29.01 40.23 -13.93
N ILE A 276 28.77 40.18 -15.25
CA ILE A 276 29.78 40.60 -16.23
C ILE A 276 30.00 42.10 -16.00
N SER A 277 31.14 42.43 -15.41
CA SER A 277 31.73 43.77 -15.46
C SER A 277 32.43 43.87 -16.80
N ASP A 278 31.84 44.62 -17.73
CA ASP A 278 32.55 45.14 -18.89
C ASP A 278 33.27 46.40 -18.41
N ASP A 279 34.56 46.28 -18.09
CA ASP A 279 35.49 47.39 -18.13
C ASP A 279 36.85 46.89 -18.64
N ASP A 280 37.47 47.73 -19.46
CA ASP A 280 38.84 47.70 -19.99
C ASP A 280 39.14 46.83 -21.22
N ALA A 281 38.88 47.41 -22.39
CA ALA A 281 39.72 47.23 -23.57
C ALA A 281 39.93 48.58 -24.28
N ASP A 282 40.68 49.47 -23.61
CA ASP A 282 41.46 50.51 -24.29
C ASP A 282 42.92 50.04 -24.31
N THR A 283 43.39 49.55 -25.45
CA THR A 283 44.77 49.76 -25.95
C THR A 283 44.91 49.29 -27.40
N ASP A 284 45.46 50.20 -28.20
CA ASP A 284 46.19 50.05 -29.48
C ASP A 284 45.35 49.89 -30.78
N ASP A 285 45.03 51.01 -31.46
CA ASP A 285 45.88 51.71 -32.46
C ASP A 285 45.22 53.02 -32.96
#